data_AF-A0A484LMN7-F1
#
_entry.id   AF-A0A484LMN7-F1
#
_cell.length_a   1.000
_cell.length_b   1.000
_cell.length_c   1.000
_cell.angle_alpha   90.00
_cell.angle_beta   90.00
_cell.angle_gamma   90.00
#
_symmetry.space_group_name_H-M   'P 1'
#
loop_
_entity.id
_entity.type
_entity.pdbx_description
1 polymer ?
#
loop_
_entity_poly.entity_id
_entity_poly.type
_entity_poly.pdbx_seq_one_letter_code
_entity_poly.pdbx_strand_id
1 'polypeptide(L)'
;MNLKIVLECEKNLFVLTSEPPKAPEANARAAEITSYKKYEDDARDARCLMLATMTQELQRLHKDMEAHPMMTRLKVGPHVLKMIGQIETLEKLDAPLHPMLATDLIMGSLPAEYSQTVVNFYMNKLEMTMQELLKFITTAEESLGKGKGKSVLMVEDSTIVKKSGSRSPAGTKRKGSKKPNPASKSSSLKPKVGVTP
;
A
#
# COMPACT_ATOMS: atom_id res chain seq x y z
N MET A 1 0.05 25.36 -3.25
CA MET A 1 -0.93 25.07 -2.18
C MET A 1 -0.16 24.44 -1.02
N ASN A 2 -0.32 24.92 0.22
CA ASN A 2 0.37 24.34 1.36
C ASN A 2 -0.47 23.17 1.90
N LEU A 3 -0.04 21.94 1.59
CA LEU A 3 -0.75 20.71 1.91
C LEU A 3 -1.12 20.60 3.40
N LYS A 4 -0.23 21.05 4.29
CA LYS A 4 -0.49 21.05 5.74
C LYS A 4 -1.70 21.91 6.10
N ILE A 5 -1.82 23.11 5.53
CA ILE A 5 -2.95 24.02 5.77
C ILE A 5 -4.26 23.38 5.32
N VAL A 6 -4.24 22.72 4.16
CA VAL A 6 -5.44 22.05 3.61
C VAL A 6 -5.89 20.89 4.50
N LEU A 7 -4.95 20.05 4.91
CA LEU A 7 -5.22 18.92 5.81
C LEU A 7 -5.68 19.38 7.19
N GLU A 8 -5.22 20.52 7.69
CA GLU A 8 -5.71 21.15 8.92
C GLU A 8 -7.15 21.65 8.76
N CYS A 9 -7.47 22.34 7.65
CA CYS A 9 -8.83 22.79 7.34
C CYS A 9 -9.82 21.61 7.25
N GLU A 10 -9.39 20.51 6.63
CA GLU A 10 -10.21 19.31 6.46
C GLU A 10 -10.19 18.39 7.69
N LYS A 11 -9.46 18.76 8.76
CA LYS A 11 -9.32 17.96 9.99
C LYS A 11 -8.75 16.55 9.75
N ASN A 12 -8.01 16.37 8.66
CA ASN A 12 -7.39 15.11 8.25
C ASN A 12 -5.90 15.03 8.62
N LEU A 13 -5.31 16.11 9.16
CA LEU A 13 -3.89 16.13 9.54
C LEU A 13 -3.50 15.01 10.51
N PHE A 14 -4.41 14.63 11.41
CA PHE A 14 -4.13 13.61 12.44
C PHE A 14 -3.72 12.26 11.82
N VAL A 15 -4.29 11.90 10.67
CA VAL A 15 -3.94 10.67 9.90
C VAL A 15 -2.43 10.56 9.66
N LEU A 16 -1.75 11.68 9.48
CA LEU A 16 -0.32 11.73 9.15
C LEU A 16 0.59 11.88 10.36
N THR A 17 0.04 12.22 11.52
CA THR A 17 0.82 12.53 12.73
C THR A 17 0.60 11.53 13.86
N SER A 18 -0.53 10.82 13.87
CA SER A 18 -0.82 9.76 14.83
C SER A 18 -0.46 8.38 14.28
N GLU A 19 -0.20 7.44 15.18
CA GLU A 19 -0.10 6.01 14.87
C GLU A 19 -1.42 5.55 14.21
N PRO A 20 -1.38 4.77 13.12
CA PRO A 20 -2.59 4.17 12.55
C PRO A 20 -3.33 3.30 13.59
N PRO A 21 -4.66 3.41 13.70
CA PRO A 21 -5.43 2.58 14.61
C PRO A 21 -5.40 1.10 14.17
N LYS A 22 -5.42 0.20 15.14
CA LYS A 22 -5.53 -1.24 14.87
C LYS A 22 -6.92 -1.55 14.31
N ALA A 23 -6.97 -2.47 13.34
CA ALA A 23 -8.24 -2.95 12.80
C ALA A 23 -9.12 -3.55 13.91
N PRO A 24 -10.42 -3.22 13.98
CA PRO A 24 -11.34 -3.77 14.96
C PRO A 24 -11.43 -5.29 14.88
N GLU A 25 -11.55 -5.95 16.03
CA GLU A 25 -11.78 -7.40 16.10
C GLU A 25 -13.19 -7.77 15.62
N ALA A 26 -13.41 -9.04 15.25
CA ALA A 26 -14.70 -9.50 14.73
C ALA A 26 -15.88 -9.31 15.70
N ASN A 27 -15.60 -9.20 17.01
CA ASN A 27 -16.55 -8.95 18.09
C ASN A 27 -16.54 -7.49 18.59
N ALA A 28 -15.86 -6.58 17.88
CA ALA A 28 -15.75 -5.18 18.26
C ALA A 28 -17.12 -4.50 18.37
N ARG A 29 -17.20 -3.49 19.24
CA ARG A 29 -18.44 -2.74 19.45
C ARG A 29 -18.75 -1.88 18.21
N ALA A 30 -20.03 -1.62 17.96
CA ALA A 30 -20.47 -0.81 16.82
C ALA A 30 -19.81 0.59 16.78
N ALA A 31 -19.57 1.21 17.94
CA ALA A 31 -18.89 2.49 18.04
C ALA A 31 -17.43 2.45 17.56
N GLU A 32 -16.72 1.37 17.88
CA GLU A 32 -15.33 1.15 17.47
C GLU A 32 -15.23 0.93 15.96
N ILE A 33 -16.11 0.08 15.41
CA ILE A 33 -16.23 -0.14 13.97
C ILE A 33 -16.52 1.18 13.24
N THR A 34 -17.41 2.01 13.79
CA THR A 34 -17.77 3.31 13.20
C THR A 34 -16.59 4.29 13.24
N SER A 35 -15.86 4.34 14.36
CA SER A 35 -14.67 5.17 14.50
C SER A 35 -13.56 4.77 13.52
N TYR A 36 -13.32 3.47 13.35
CA TYR A 36 -12.32 2.96 12.42
C TYR A 36 -12.68 3.25 10.95
N LYS A 37 -13.95 3.04 10.56
CA LYS A 37 -14.41 3.39 9.21
C LYS A 37 -14.24 4.86 8.90
N LYS A 38 -14.57 5.73 9.87
CA LYS A 38 -14.33 7.17 9.73
C LYS A 38 -12.86 7.47 9.50
N TYR A 39 -11.96 6.85 10.27
CA TYR A 39 -10.52 6.99 10.05
C TYR A 39 -10.09 6.54 8.64
N GLU A 40 -10.63 5.43 8.13
CA GLU A 40 -10.30 4.97 6.77
C GLU A 40 -10.78 5.94 5.70
N ASP A 41 -11.93 6.59 5.90
CA ASP A 41 -12.44 7.63 5.01
C ASP A 41 -11.55 8.88 5.07
N ASP A 42 -11.26 9.39 6.27
CA ASP A 42 -10.37 10.54 6.50
C ASP A 42 -8.96 10.27 5.93
N ALA A 43 -8.46 9.03 6.03
CA ALA A 43 -7.17 8.62 5.49
C ALA A 43 -7.17 8.56 3.96
N ARG A 44 -8.29 8.13 3.36
CA ARG A 44 -8.48 8.15 1.90
C ARG A 44 -8.50 9.58 1.37
N ASP A 45 -9.15 10.50 2.07
CA ASP A 45 -9.19 11.91 1.71
C ASP A 45 -7.81 12.56 1.83
N ALA A 46 -7.09 12.32 2.94
CA ALA A 46 -5.72 12.78 3.12
C ALA A 46 -4.81 12.32 1.96
N ARG A 47 -4.90 11.03 1.59
CA ARG A 47 -4.17 10.46 0.45
C ARG A 47 -4.51 11.13 -0.87
N CYS A 48 -5.79 11.37 -1.15
CA CYS A 48 -6.23 12.05 -2.37
C CYS A 48 -5.66 13.47 -2.47
N LEU A 49 -5.70 14.23 -1.37
CA LEU A 49 -5.12 15.57 -1.30
C LEU A 49 -3.61 15.55 -1.50
N MET A 50 -2.91 14.61 -0.86
CA MET A 50 -1.47 14.42 -1.05
C MET A 50 -1.14 14.21 -2.52
N LEU A 51 -1.78 13.22 -3.16
CA LEU A 51 -1.59 12.94 -4.58
C LEU A 51 -1.93 14.15 -5.46
N ALA A 52 -2.99 14.89 -5.17
CA ALA A 52 -3.39 16.07 -5.94
C ALA A 52 -2.31 17.18 -5.92
N THR A 53 -1.56 17.31 -4.82
CA THR A 53 -0.49 18.31 -4.70
C THR A 53 0.86 17.86 -5.25
N MET A 54 1.00 16.60 -5.65
CA MET A 54 2.23 16.04 -6.19
C MET A 54 2.42 16.27 -7.69
N THR A 55 3.67 16.20 -8.14
CA THR A 55 4.00 16.10 -9.58
C THR A 55 3.55 14.75 -10.13
N GLN A 56 3.35 14.67 -11.45
CA GLN A 56 2.83 13.46 -12.11
C GLN A 56 3.74 12.22 -11.90
N GLU A 57 5.04 12.43 -11.78
CA GLU A 57 6.02 11.36 -11.50
C GLU A 57 5.83 10.79 -10.10
N LEU A 58 5.73 11.65 -9.08
CA LEU A 58 5.49 11.25 -7.69
C LEU A 58 4.10 10.63 -7.50
N GLN A 59 3.09 11.11 -8.22
CA GLN A 59 1.76 10.50 -8.23
C GLN A 59 1.82 9.05 -8.69
N ARG A 60 2.54 8.75 -9.79
CA ARG A 60 2.69 7.36 -10.30
C ARG A 60 3.39 6.46 -9.29
N LEU A 61 4.37 6.99 -8.56
CA LEU A 61 5.13 6.24 -7.58
C LEU A 61 4.32 5.90 -6.31
N HIS A 62 3.39 6.77 -5.94
CA HIS A 62 2.63 6.66 -4.68
C HIS A 62 1.15 6.31 -4.88
N LYS A 63 0.71 6.05 -6.12
CA LYS A 63 -0.71 5.83 -6.47
C LYS A 63 -1.41 4.69 -5.75
N ASP A 64 -0.66 3.75 -5.14
CA ASP A 64 -1.15 2.56 -4.43
C ASP A 64 -0.73 2.57 -2.94
N MET A 65 -0.14 3.67 -2.46
CA MET A 65 0.37 3.79 -1.10
C MET A 65 -0.65 4.45 -0.17
N GLU A 66 -0.72 4.00 1.07
CA GLU A 66 -1.53 4.65 2.10
C GLU A 66 -0.96 6.00 2.52
N ALA A 67 -1.79 6.89 3.06
CA ALA A 67 -1.42 8.28 3.38
C ALA A 67 -0.21 8.35 4.33
N HIS A 68 -0.19 7.51 5.37
CA HIS A 68 0.87 7.49 6.38
C HIS A 68 2.25 7.11 5.80
N PRO A 69 2.45 5.92 5.18
CA PRO A 69 3.73 5.57 4.57
C PRO A 69 4.13 6.52 3.43
N MET A 70 3.17 7.09 2.70
CA MET A 70 3.44 8.12 1.68
C MET A 70 4.09 9.35 2.31
N MET A 71 3.55 9.83 3.44
CA MET A 71 4.09 10.98 4.15
C MET A 71 5.48 10.69 4.72
N THR A 72 5.70 9.50 5.28
CA THR A 72 7.00 9.06 5.78
C THR A 72 8.06 9.13 4.68
N ARG A 73 7.77 8.57 3.50
CA ARG A 73 8.70 8.59 2.35
C ARG A 73 8.99 10.00 1.86
N LEU A 74 7.99 10.86 1.76
CA LEU A 74 8.18 12.24 1.31
C LEU A 74 9.06 13.07 2.24
N LYS A 75 9.19 12.68 3.50
CA LYS A 75 10.04 13.36 4.48
C LYS A 75 11.50 12.93 4.40
N VAL A 76 11.80 11.74 3.85
CA VAL A 76 13.17 11.19 3.85
C VAL A 76 14.12 12.03 2.99
N GLY A 77 13.78 12.31 1.73
CA GLY A 77 14.62 13.14 0.85
C GLY A 77 15.00 14.50 1.48
N PRO A 78 14.03 15.33 1.91
CA PRO A 78 14.29 16.58 2.62
C PRO A 78 15.11 16.42 3.90
N HIS A 79 14.87 15.35 4.67
CA HIS A 79 15.61 15.06 5.89
C HIS A 79 17.09 14.74 5.60
N VAL A 80 17.36 13.86 4.62
CA VAL A 80 18.73 13.53 4.19
C VAL A 80 19.45 14.78 3.67
N LEU A 81 18.80 15.59 2.83
CA LEU A 81 19.37 16.85 2.35
C LEU A 81 19.73 17.80 3.50
N LYS A 82 18.88 17.89 4.53
CA LYS A 82 19.16 18.70 5.72
C LYS A 82 20.39 18.19 6.47
N MET A 83 20.53 16.87 6.64
CA MET A 83 21.70 16.28 7.30
C MET A 83 22.98 16.52 6.52
N ILE A 84 22.94 16.37 5.19
CA ILE A 84 24.08 16.69 4.31
C ILE A 84 24.49 18.16 4.48
N GLY A 85 23.53 19.09 4.45
CA GLY A 85 23.84 20.52 4.66
C GLY A 85 24.44 20.82 6.04
N GLN A 86 24.05 20.07 7.08
CA GLN A 86 24.67 20.18 8.40
C GLN A 86 26.11 19.66 8.39
N ILE A 87 26.38 18.53 7.74
CA ILE A 87 27.73 17.96 7.60
C ILE A 87 28.65 18.93 6.84
N GLU A 88 28.18 19.52 5.73
CA GLU A 88 28.92 20.54 4.97
C GLU A 88 29.18 21.81 5.80
N THR A 89 28.25 22.17 6.69
CA THR A 89 28.43 23.31 7.60
C THR A 89 29.51 23.03 8.64
N LEU A 90 29.58 21.79 9.16
CA LEU A 90 30.64 21.37 10.08
C LEU A 90 32.03 21.41 9.41
N GLU A 91 32.11 21.00 8.14
CA GLU A 91 33.35 21.10 7.36
C GLU A 91 33.81 22.56 7.21
N LYS A 92 32.90 23.49 6.94
CA LYS A 92 33.22 24.94 6.86
C LYS A 92 33.68 25.54 8.19
N LEU A 93 33.32 24.93 9.31
CA LEU A 93 33.73 25.34 10.65
C LEU A 93 35.03 24.67 11.11
N ASP A 94 35.78 24.04 10.18
CA ASP A 94 37.02 23.30 10.44
C ASP A 94 36.84 22.12 11.42
N ALA A 95 35.61 21.57 11.47
CA ALA A 95 35.24 20.41 12.27
C ALA A 95 34.68 19.29 11.37
N PRO A 96 35.43 18.81 10.36
CA PRO A 96 34.93 17.84 9.40
C PRO A 96 34.55 16.53 10.08
N LEU A 97 33.38 16.01 9.74
CA LEU A 97 32.94 14.69 10.21
C LEU A 97 33.61 13.61 9.37
N HIS A 98 34.10 12.54 10.00
CA HIS A 98 34.64 11.41 9.27
C HIS A 98 33.55 10.83 8.34
N PRO A 99 33.82 10.56 7.05
CA PRO A 99 32.78 10.15 6.09
C PRO A 99 31.97 8.93 6.53
N MET A 100 32.61 7.96 7.18
CA MET A 100 31.92 6.78 7.74
C MET A 100 30.88 7.16 8.81
N LEU A 101 31.21 8.11 9.69
CA LEU A 101 30.30 8.60 10.73
C LEU A 101 29.15 9.40 10.12
N ALA A 102 29.42 10.20 9.09
CA ALA A 102 28.38 10.92 8.35
C ALA A 102 27.36 9.98 7.72
N THR A 103 27.85 8.92 7.07
CA THR A 103 27.03 7.86 6.48
C THR A 103 26.21 7.14 7.54
N ASP A 104 26.84 6.69 8.63
CA ASP A 104 26.14 5.98 9.72
C ASP A 104 25.05 6.85 10.37
N LEU A 105 25.32 8.15 10.55
CA LEU A 105 24.34 9.08 11.09
C LEU A 105 23.11 9.21 10.17
N ILE A 106 23.33 9.38 8.85
CA ILE A 106 22.24 9.48 7.88
C ILE A 106 21.45 8.18 7.84
N MET A 107 22.13 7.04 7.69
CA MET A 107 21.49 5.72 7.57
C MET A 107 20.73 5.33 8.83
N GLY A 108 21.29 5.63 10.01
CA GLY A 108 20.64 5.39 11.31
C GLY A 108 19.44 6.30 11.58
N SER A 109 19.34 7.45 10.89
CA SER A 109 18.20 8.38 11.03
C SER A 109 17.01 8.02 10.14
N LEU A 110 17.15 7.06 9.23
CA LEU A 110 16.09 6.69 8.30
C LEU A 110 14.93 6.00 9.02
N PRO A 111 13.68 6.18 8.56
CA PRO A 111 12.52 5.49 9.10
C PRO A 111 12.62 3.96 8.99
N ALA A 112 11.89 3.24 9.84
CA ALA A 112 11.92 1.78 9.91
C ALA A 112 11.53 1.10 8.58
N GLU A 113 10.75 1.76 7.74
CA GLU A 113 10.39 1.33 6.38
C GLU A 113 11.61 1.15 5.47
N TYR A 114 12.73 1.82 5.78
CA TYR A 114 13.99 1.72 5.04
C TYR A 114 14.93 0.67 5.62
N SER A 115 14.52 -0.08 6.65
CA SER A 115 15.35 -1.12 7.29
C SER A 115 16.00 -2.09 6.29
N GLN A 116 15.26 -2.56 5.28
CA GLN A 116 15.82 -3.42 4.24
C GLN A 116 16.88 -2.69 3.39
N THR A 117 16.66 -1.43 3.05
CA THR A 117 17.61 -0.58 2.34
C THR A 117 18.89 -0.38 3.16
N VAL A 118 18.74 -0.17 4.47
CA VAL A 118 19.85 -0.01 5.42
C VAL A 118 20.69 -1.29 5.49
N VAL A 119 20.05 -2.46 5.66
CA VAL A 119 20.77 -3.75 5.67
C VAL A 119 21.47 -3.99 4.32
N ASN A 120 20.78 -3.74 3.21
CA ASN A 120 21.36 -3.91 1.88
C ASN A 120 22.56 -3.00 1.63
N PHE A 121 22.54 -1.78 2.17
CA PHE A 121 23.67 -0.85 2.14
C PHE A 121 24.87 -1.44 2.87
N TYR A 122 24.71 -1.78 4.16
CA TYR A 122 25.81 -2.29 4.98
C TYR A 122 26.41 -3.60 4.46
N MET A 123 25.62 -4.42 3.75
CA MET A 123 26.08 -5.69 3.19
C MET A 123 26.83 -5.56 1.86
N ASN A 124 26.57 -4.51 1.07
CA ASN A 124 27.08 -4.44 -0.31
C ASN A 124 27.95 -3.22 -0.60
N LYS A 125 27.74 -2.10 0.10
CA LYS A 125 28.40 -0.82 -0.19
C LYS A 125 28.55 0.01 1.08
N LEU A 126 29.75 0.02 1.64
CA LEU A 126 30.09 0.83 2.83
C LEU A 126 30.73 2.17 2.47
N GLU A 127 31.35 2.28 1.30
CA GLU A 127 32.05 3.49 0.87
C GLU A 127 31.31 4.15 -0.30
N MET A 128 30.72 5.31 -0.05
CA MET A 128 30.20 6.20 -1.10
C MET A 128 30.17 7.65 -0.61
N THR A 129 30.20 8.58 -1.54
CA THR A 129 30.07 10.02 -1.26
C THR A 129 28.66 10.37 -0.79
N MET A 130 28.50 11.52 -0.13
CA MET A 130 27.18 11.98 0.35
C MET A 130 26.16 12.13 -0.79
N GLN A 131 26.60 12.49 -2.00
CA GLN A 131 25.74 12.61 -3.18
C GLN A 131 25.30 11.24 -3.72
N GLU A 132 26.18 10.25 -3.68
CA GLU A 132 25.85 8.87 -4.04
C GLU A 132 24.90 8.24 -3.03
N LEU A 133 25.07 8.55 -1.74
CA LEU A 133 24.16 8.12 -0.68
C LEU A 133 22.75 8.67 -0.91
N LEU A 134 22.62 9.96 -1.22
CA LEU A 134 21.33 10.55 -1.57
C LEU A 134 20.70 9.84 -2.77
N LYS A 135 21.46 9.64 -3.86
CA LYS A 135 20.98 8.94 -5.06
C LYS A 135 20.56 7.51 -4.75
N PHE A 136 21.30 6.81 -3.89
CA PHE A 136 20.99 5.45 -3.46
C PHE A 136 19.67 5.41 -2.68
N ILE A 137 19.47 6.32 -1.72
CA ILE A 137 18.23 6.41 -0.93
C ILE A 137 17.04 6.75 -1.85
N THR A 138 17.21 7.69 -2.79
CA THR A 138 16.16 8.04 -3.78
C THR A 138 15.82 6.89 -4.72
N THR A 139 16.82 6.10 -5.13
CA THR A 139 16.58 4.90 -5.96
C THR A 139 15.86 3.82 -5.15
N ALA A 140 16.24 3.64 -3.89
CA ALA A 140 15.59 2.70 -2.99
C ALA A 140 14.12 3.09 -2.76
N GLU A 141 13.83 4.38 -2.60
CA GLU A 141 12.47 4.92 -2.56
C GLU A 141 11.61 4.45 -3.73
N GLU A 142 12.12 4.57 -4.96
CA GLU A 142 11.40 4.12 -6.15
C GLU A 142 11.10 2.60 -6.11
N SER A 143 12.03 1.81 -5.58
CA SER A 143 11.84 0.37 -5.41
C SER A 143 10.80 0.03 -4.35
N LEU A 144 10.68 0.83 -3.28
CA LEU A 144 9.68 0.65 -2.23
C LEU A 144 8.24 0.95 -2.71
N GLY A 145 8.08 1.79 -3.73
CA GLY A 145 6.76 2.11 -4.32
C GLY A 145 6.16 0.94 -5.12
N LYS A 146 6.99 0.01 -5.58
CA LYS A 146 6.54 -1.20 -6.28
C LYS A 146 6.25 -2.28 -5.26
N GLY A 147 5.06 -2.20 -4.68
CA GLY A 147 4.31 -3.28 -4.04
C GLY A 147 5.11 -4.38 -3.34
N LYS A 148 4.91 -4.48 -2.02
CA LYS A 148 5.09 -5.69 -1.23
C LYS A 148 4.14 -6.80 -1.73
N GLY A 149 4.42 -7.33 -2.92
CA GLY A 149 3.79 -8.51 -3.48
C GLY A 149 4.53 -9.73 -2.95
N LYS A 150 4.03 -10.30 -1.84
CA LYS A 150 4.32 -11.66 -1.35
C LYS A 150 5.80 -12.02 -1.24
N SER A 151 6.38 -11.81 -0.05
CA SER A 151 7.49 -12.67 0.38
C SER A 151 6.92 -14.06 0.70
N VAL A 152 7.04 -15.00 -0.25
CA VAL A 152 7.03 -16.44 0.06
C VAL A 152 8.37 -16.97 -0.41
N LEU A 153 9.32 -17.03 0.52
CA LEU A 153 10.55 -17.79 0.34
C LEU A 153 10.13 -19.27 0.30
N MET A 154 10.23 -19.90 -0.87
CA MET A 154 10.21 -21.35 -0.97
C MET A 154 11.56 -21.85 -0.44
N VAL A 155 11.55 -22.45 0.75
CA VAL A 155 12.65 -23.31 1.21
C VAL A 155 12.51 -24.61 0.44
N GLU A 156 13.52 -24.90 -0.37
CA GLU A 156 13.66 -26.15 -1.11
C GLU A 156 14.27 -27.20 -0.19
N ASP A 157 13.43 -28.05 0.41
CA ASP A 157 13.90 -29.32 0.95
C ASP A 157 13.70 -30.42 -0.08
N SER A 158 14.82 -31.02 -0.46
CA SER A 158 14.88 -32.17 -1.36
C SER A 158 14.48 -33.47 -0.66
N THR A 159 13.98 -34.40 -1.48
CA THR A 159 13.55 -35.80 -1.21
C THR A 159 12.11 -35.90 -0.68
N ILE A 160 11.16 -36.65 -1.24
CA ILE A 160 11.18 -38.02 -1.78
C ILE A 160 10.02 -38.21 -2.79
N VAL A 161 10.28 -39.03 -3.83
CA VAL A 161 9.42 -39.51 -4.92
C VAL A 161 7.96 -39.89 -4.56
N LYS A 162 6.98 -39.48 -5.40
CA LYS A 162 5.93 -40.37 -5.96
C LYS A 162 5.20 -39.78 -7.18
N LYS A 163 5.09 -40.62 -8.21
CA LYS A 163 4.53 -40.38 -9.55
C LYS A 163 3.03 -40.77 -9.59
N SER A 164 2.16 -39.85 -10.03
CA SER A 164 0.86 -40.13 -10.69
C SER A 164 0.25 -38.79 -11.12
N GLY A 165 0.18 -38.44 -12.40
CA GLY A 165 -0.82 -38.97 -13.33
C GLY A 165 -2.15 -38.22 -13.16
N SER A 166 -2.31 -37.07 -13.83
CA SER A 166 -3.56 -36.30 -13.76
C SER A 166 -4.68 -37.05 -14.49
N ARG A 167 -5.72 -37.46 -13.75
CA ARG A 167 -6.97 -37.94 -14.31
C ARG A 167 -8.08 -36.98 -13.87
N SER A 168 -8.63 -36.23 -14.82
CA SER A 168 -9.82 -35.41 -14.63
C SER A 168 -11.03 -36.28 -14.29
N PRO A 169 -11.95 -35.86 -13.42
CA PRO A 169 -13.26 -36.48 -13.34
C PRO A 169 -14.19 -35.93 -14.43
N ALA A 170 -14.60 -36.80 -15.35
CA ALA A 170 -15.90 -36.70 -16.03
C ALA A 170 -16.97 -37.27 -15.07
N GLY A 171 -18.21 -36.80 -14.99
CA GLY A 171 -18.91 -35.73 -15.67
C GLY A 171 -20.36 -35.67 -15.18
N THR A 172 -21.11 -34.64 -15.54
CA THR A 172 -22.57 -34.72 -15.61
C THR A 172 -23.02 -33.99 -16.87
N LYS A 173 -23.37 -34.77 -17.89
CA LYS A 173 -24.00 -34.31 -19.12
C LYS A 173 -25.43 -33.87 -18.80
N ARG A 174 -25.79 -32.62 -19.04
CA ARG A 174 -27.13 -32.26 -19.54
C ARG A 174 -26.99 -31.33 -20.73
N LYS A 175 -27.32 -31.89 -21.90
CA LYS A 175 -27.30 -31.32 -23.25
C LYS A 175 -28.60 -30.56 -23.46
N GLY A 176 -28.51 -29.30 -23.89
CA GLY A 176 -29.67 -28.46 -24.19
C GLY A 176 -30.27 -28.68 -25.58
N SER A 177 -31.32 -27.87 -25.84
CA SER A 177 -32.02 -27.56 -27.11
C SER A 177 -33.15 -28.54 -27.51
N LYS A 178 -34.35 -28.15 -27.97
CA LYS A 178 -34.83 -26.97 -28.73
C LYS A 178 -36.34 -26.72 -28.51
N LYS A 179 -36.79 -25.48 -28.76
CA LYS A 179 -38.20 -25.06 -29.01
C LYS A 179 -38.54 -25.28 -30.50
N PRO A 180 -39.80 -25.52 -30.91
CA PRO A 180 -40.66 -24.42 -31.39
C PRO A 180 -42.19 -24.57 -31.06
N ASN A 181 -42.95 -23.48 -31.27
CA ASN A 181 -44.42 -23.31 -31.18
C ASN A 181 -45.12 -23.81 -32.49
N PRO A 182 -46.47 -23.75 -32.77
CA PRO A 182 -47.64 -23.20 -32.03
C PRO A 182 -48.98 -24.03 -32.06
N ALA A 183 -49.99 -23.54 -31.33
CA ALA A 183 -51.47 -23.62 -31.52
C ALA A 183 -52.22 -24.98 -31.63
N SER A 184 -53.25 -25.19 -30.77
CA SER A 184 -54.68 -25.31 -31.13
C SER A 184 -55.57 -26.00 -30.06
N LYS A 185 -56.65 -25.29 -29.68
CA LYS A 185 -58.03 -25.74 -29.40
C LYS A 185 -58.32 -26.66 -28.19
N SER A 186 -59.02 -26.09 -27.19
CA SER A 186 -60.45 -26.35 -26.82
C SER A 186 -60.56 -27.41 -25.71
N SER A 187 -61.16 -27.14 -24.56
CA SER A 187 -62.56 -26.77 -24.40
C SER A 187 -62.86 -26.22 -22.99
N SER A 188 -63.82 -25.29 -22.95
CA SER A 188 -64.88 -25.02 -21.95
C SER A 188 -64.61 -25.41 -20.48
N LEU A 189 -64.79 -24.55 -19.47
CA LEU A 189 -65.99 -23.77 -19.15
C LEU A 189 -65.63 -22.53 -18.29
N LYS A 190 -66.32 -21.43 -18.54
CA LYS A 190 -66.51 -20.25 -17.67
C LYS A 190 -68.02 -20.26 -17.29
N PRO A 191 -68.55 -19.40 -16.40
CA PRO A 191 -67.91 -18.60 -15.33
C PRO A 191 -68.75 -18.44 -14.02
N LYS A 192 -68.18 -17.66 -13.09
CA LYS A 192 -68.80 -16.51 -12.36
C LYS A 192 -69.60 -16.71 -11.06
N VAL A 193 -69.22 -15.84 -10.10
CA VAL A 193 -70.03 -15.13 -9.07
C VAL A 193 -70.46 -16.00 -7.89
N GLY A 194 -70.33 -15.60 -6.63
CA GLY A 194 -69.89 -14.37 -6.00
C GLY A 194 -70.42 -14.34 -4.55
N VAL A 195 -69.69 -13.61 -3.70
CA VAL A 195 -70.14 -12.89 -2.49
C VAL A 195 -70.70 -13.71 -1.31
N THR A 196 -69.98 -13.59 -0.21
CA THR A 196 -70.29 -13.92 1.20
C THR A 196 -71.54 -13.18 1.70
N PRO A 197 -72.18 -13.70 2.75
CA PRO A 197 -71.93 -13.11 4.08
C PRO A 197 -71.29 -14.09 5.06
#